data_AF-A0A2P8LAE1-F1
#
_entry.id   AF-A0A2P8LAE1-F1
#
_cell.length_a   1.000
_cell.length_b   1.000
_cell.length_c   1.000
_cell.angle_alpha   90.00
_cell.angle_beta   90.00
_cell.angle_gamma   90.00
#
_symmetry.space_group_name_H-M   'P 1'
#
loop_
_entity.id
_entity.type
_entity.pdbx_description
1 polymer ?
#
loop_
_entity_poly.entity_id
_entity_poly.type
_entity_poly.pdbx_seq_one_letter_code
_entity_poly.pdbx_strand_id
1 'polypeptide(L)'
;MSFVHTAVPLTVDGVALSIAALYRSGTRAPIVFLHGFGSTKEDYADIVLHPAFDGHAVVAFDAPGCGESECADLSKICIPFLLETALQVLEHFDVERFHLVGHSMGGLTALLLAHRFPERVLSFTDIEGNIAPEDCFLSRQIVDFPADDPDAFFSAFIDRTRQAPAYASALYSASLRHKVRAGAVRGIFASMVELSDHAELMSKFLGLPCPTMFMYGEQNATLSYLPHIQANGVRLAPIAQCGHFPMYSNPAAMWQQIADFQSRTL
;
A
#
# COMPACT_ATOMS: atom_id res chain seq x y z
N MET A 1 23.99 -0.45 3.99
CA MET A 1 23.67 -0.48 5.44
C MET A 1 22.41 -1.32 5.64
N SER A 2 22.35 -2.14 6.70
CA SER A 2 21.21 -3.00 7.00
C SER A 2 20.04 -2.22 7.64
N PHE A 3 18.84 -2.78 7.55
CA PHE A 3 17.67 -2.25 8.25
C PHE A 3 17.77 -2.46 9.77
N VAL A 4 17.14 -1.55 10.52
CA VAL A 4 16.75 -1.72 11.92
C VAL A 4 15.29 -2.17 11.93
N HIS A 5 15.02 -3.30 12.58
CA HIS A 5 13.68 -3.73 12.91
C HIS A 5 13.31 -3.14 14.27
N THR A 6 12.16 -2.48 14.37
CA THR A 6 11.70 -1.87 15.61
C THR A 6 10.19 -2.01 15.77
N ALA A 7 9.73 -1.96 17.01
CA ALA A 7 8.33 -1.85 17.36
C ALA A 7 8.06 -0.43 17.89
N VAL A 8 7.17 0.30 17.23
CA VAL A 8 6.82 1.68 17.53
C VAL A 8 5.52 1.70 18.33
N PRO A 9 5.55 2.02 19.63
CA PRO A 9 4.32 2.14 20.42
C PRO A 9 3.58 3.43 20.04
N LEU A 10 2.32 3.31 19.63
CA LEU A 10 1.48 4.43 19.20
C LEU A 10 0.13 4.41 19.92
N THR A 11 -0.61 5.52 19.85
CA THR A 11 -2.01 5.59 20.27
C THR A 11 -2.80 6.40 19.25
N VAL A 12 -3.65 5.72 18.48
CA VAL A 12 -4.48 6.32 17.42
C VAL A 12 -5.94 6.23 17.85
N ASP A 13 -6.64 7.37 17.91
CA ASP A 13 -8.05 7.44 18.32
C ASP A 13 -8.38 6.71 19.64
N GLY A 14 -7.43 6.76 20.59
CA GLY A 14 -7.54 6.10 21.90
C GLY A 14 -7.27 4.59 21.88
N VAL A 15 -6.84 4.03 20.75
CA VAL A 15 -6.45 2.62 20.59
C VAL A 15 -4.94 2.49 20.67
N ALA A 16 -4.46 1.65 21.58
CA ALA A 16 -3.04 1.33 21.69
C ALA A 16 -2.59 0.41 20.54
N LEU A 17 -1.46 0.74 19.93
CA LEU A 17 -0.83 0.02 18.83
C LEU A 17 0.64 -0.28 19.15
N SER A 18 1.14 -1.41 18.65
CA SER A 18 2.58 -1.68 18.54
C SER A 18 2.87 -1.91 17.06
N ILE A 19 3.46 -0.91 16.39
CA ILE A 19 3.68 -0.94 14.94
C ILE A 19 5.08 -1.48 14.63
N ALA A 20 5.14 -2.63 13.97
CA ALA A 20 6.40 -3.19 13.50
C ALA A 20 6.90 -2.42 12.26
N ALA A 21 8.13 -1.93 12.30
CA ALA A 21 8.72 -1.10 11.26
C ALA A 21 10.13 -1.55 10.87
N LEU A 22 10.44 -1.38 9.59
CA LEU A 22 11.78 -1.39 9.01
C LEU A 22 12.23 0.05 8.81
N TYR A 23 13.35 0.39 9.44
CA TYR A 23 13.95 1.71 9.32
C TYR A 23 15.39 1.60 8.84
N ARG A 24 15.76 2.43 7.87
CA ARG A 24 17.14 2.65 7.45
C ARG A 24 17.40 4.15 7.41
N SER A 25 18.44 4.62 8.08
CA SER A 25 18.84 6.02 7.99
C SER A 25 19.53 6.32 6.64
N GLY A 26 19.54 7.58 6.27
CA GLY A 26 20.17 8.05 5.03
C GLY A 26 20.24 9.58 5.01
N THR A 27 21.04 10.11 4.08
CA THR A 27 21.24 11.57 3.91
C THR A 27 20.40 12.16 2.78
N ARG A 28 19.82 11.32 1.91
CA ARG A 28 18.86 11.70 0.86
C ARG A 28 17.44 11.61 1.39
N ALA A 29 16.51 12.24 0.66
CA ALA A 29 15.09 12.26 1.02
C ALA A 29 14.54 10.85 1.37
N PRO A 30 13.80 10.70 2.48
CA PRO A 30 13.21 9.43 2.86
C PRO A 30 12.28 8.84 1.79
N ILE A 31 12.22 7.52 1.72
CA ILE A 31 11.21 6.77 0.96
C ILE A 31 10.32 6.03 1.96
N VAL A 32 9.03 6.29 1.90
CA VAL A 32 8.02 5.70 2.79
C VAL A 32 7.19 4.71 2.01
N PHE A 33 7.09 3.47 2.52
CA PHE A 33 6.33 2.38 1.93
C PHE A 33 5.08 2.05 2.76
N LEU A 34 3.92 2.06 2.11
CA LEU A 34 2.66 1.56 2.66
C LEU A 34 2.24 0.29 1.91
N HIS A 35 2.28 -0.87 2.58
CA HIS A 35 2.02 -2.16 1.95
C HIS A 35 0.53 -2.39 1.65
N GLY A 36 0.24 -3.32 0.74
CA GLY A 36 -1.12 -3.78 0.42
C GLY A 36 -1.69 -4.78 1.41
N PHE A 37 -2.99 -5.05 1.32
CA PHE A 37 -3.64 -6.04 2.18
C PHE A 37 -3.03 -7.43 1.98
N GLY A 38 -2.53 -8.05 3.07
CA GLY A 38 -1.86 -9.36 3.00
C GLY A 38 -0.38 -9.32 2.59
N SER A 39 0.16 -8.13 2.36
CA SER A 39 1.60 -7.86 2.27
C SER A 39 2.16 -7.41 3.62
N THR A 40 3.48 -7.25 3.71
CA THR A 40 4.18 -6.74 4.90
C THR A 40 5.35 -5.85 4.52
N LYS A 41 5.94 -5.16 5.50
CA LYS A 41 7.14 -4.31 5.33
C LYS A 41 8.32 -5.06 4.68
N GLU A 42 8.45 -6.37 4.91
CA GLU A 42 9.52 -7.21 4.32
C GLU A 42 9.46 -7.31 2.80
N ASP A 43 8.28 -7.09 2.19
CA ASP A 43 8.12 -7.10 0.74
C ASP A 43 8.93 -5.97 0.05
N TYR A 44 9.47 -5.02 0.83
CA TYR A 44 10.32 -3.93 0.36
C TYR A 44 11.77 -4.00 0.85
N ALA A 45 12.14 -5.05 1.61
CA ALA A 45 13.45 -5.11 2.26
C ALA A 45 14.61 -5.32 1.28
N ASP A 46 14.35 -5.83 0.08
CA ASP A 46 15.35 -6.03 -0.98
C ASP A 46 15.77 -4.73 -1.68
N ILE A 47 15.15 -3.58 -1.36
CA ILE A 47 15.60 -2.24 -1.80
C ILE A 47 17.10 -1.99 -1.52
N VAL A 48 17.66 -2.61 -0.47
CA VAL A 48 19.09 -2.52 -0.13
C VAL A 48 20.02 -3.13 -1.18
N LEU A 49 19.49 -3.96 -2.08
CA LEU A 49 20.24 -4.58 -3.18
C LEU A 49 20.34 -3.67 -4.41
N HIS A 50 19.66 -2.52 -4.39
CA HIS A 50 19.54 -1.62 -5.53
C HIS A 50 20.32 -0.31 -5.29
N PRO A 51 21.50 -0.13 -5.92
CA PRO A 51 22.38 1.03 -5.68
C PRO A 51 21.74 2.40 -5.94
N ALA A 52 20.70 2.47 -6.78
CA ALA A 52 19.97 3.70 -7.04
C ALA A 52 19.36 4.32 -5.76
N PHE A 53 19.06 3.49 -4.76
CA PHE A 53 18.49 3.90 -3.48
C PHE A 53 19.55 4.08 -2.39
N ASP A 54 20.84 4.03 -2.73
CA ASP A 54 21.90 4.33 -1.77
C ASP A 54 21.77 5.77 -1.26
N GLY A 55 21.96 5.91 0.05
CA GLY A 55 21.83 7.18 0.77
C GLY A 55 20.39 7.60 1.08
N HIS A 56 19.34 6.96 0.53
CA HIS A 56 17.96 7.24 0.96
C HIS A 56 17.69 6.66 2.34
N ALA A 57 17.10 7.47 3.21
CA ALA A 57 16.39 6.94 4.38
C ALA A 57 15.18 6.13 3.89
N VAL A 58 14.81 5.07 4.61
CA VAL A 58 13.68 4.20 4.25
C VAL A 58 12.87 3.91 5.48
N VAL A 59 11.56 4.05 5.35
CA VAL A 59 10.56 3.64 6.36
C VAL A 59 9.55 2.73 5.67
N ALA A 60 9.39 1.52 6.18
CA ALA A 60 8.29 0.62 5.84
C ALA A 60 7.72 0.07 7.16
N PHE A 61 6.41 -0.12 7.27
CA PHE A 61 5.81 -0.64 8.49
C PHE A 61 4.60 -1.49 8.19
N ASP A 62 4.29 -2.41 9.10
CA ASP A 62 3.11 -3.24 9.00
C ASP A 62 1.88 -2.45 9.48
N ALA A 63 0.85 -2.36 8.65
CA ALA A 63 -0.42 -1.74 9.02
C ALA A 63 -1.05 -2.45 10.24
N PRO A 64 -1.80 -1.75 11.10
CA PRO A 64 -2.60 -2.37 12.16
C PRO A 64 -3.35 -3.63 11.69
N GLY A 65 -3.21 -4.72 12.44
CA GLY A 65 -3.81 -6.02 12.08
C GLY A 65 -3.02 -6.82 11.03
N CYS A 66 -1.90 -6.31 10.52
CA CYS A 66 -1.05 -6.95 9.51
C CYS A 66 0.37 -7.25 10.05
N GLY A 67 1.06 -8.21 9.44
CA GLY A 67 2.45 -8.59 9.73
C GLY A 67 2.73 -8.78 11.23
N GLU A 68 3.74 -8.09 11.74
CA GLU A 68 4.15 -8.15 13.14
C GLU A 68 3.50 -7.04 14.00
N SER A 69 2.64 -6.18 13.41
CA SER A 69 1.96 -5.12 14.14
C SER A 69 0.80 -5.65 14.99
N GLU A 70 0.66 -5.09 16.19
CA GLU A 70 -0.42 -5.38 17.13
C GLU A 70 -1.36 -4.19 17.28
N CYS A 71 -2.65 -4.48 17.48
CA CYS A 71 -3.68 -3.48 17.70
C CYS A 71 -4.61 -3.96 18.81
N ALA A 72 -4.82 -3.13 19.84
CA ALA A 72 -5.64 -3.48 21.00
C ALA A 72 -7.13 -3.63 20.66
N ASP A 73 -7.61 -3.00 19.59
CA ASP A 73 -9.01 -3.09 19.13
C ASP A 73 -9.08 -3.18 17.60
N LEU A 74 -9.20 -4.41 17.09
CA LEU A 74 -9.29 -4.67 15.64
C LEU A 74 -10.56 -4.07 15.01
N SER A 75 -11.63 -3.83 15.78
CA SER A 75 -12.89 -3.30 15.26
C SER A 75 -12.78 -1.85 14.79
N LYS A 76 -11.74 -1.14 15.23
CA LYS A 76 -11.43 0.24 14.86
C LYS A 76 -10.67 0.35 13.54
N ILE A 77 -10.12 -0.76 13.03
CA ILE A 77 -9.30 -0.74 11.83
C ILE A 77 -10.16 -0.44 10.60
N CYS A 78 -9.84 0.65 9.93
CA CYS A 78 -10.39 1.08 8.65
C CYS A 78 -9.34 1.97 7.94
N ILE A 79 -9.52 2.28 6.66
CA ILE A 79 -8.56 3.11 5.91
C ILE A 79 -8.25 4.46 6.59
N PRO A 80 -9.22 5.23 7.13
CA PRO A 80 -8.92 6.42 7.93
C PRO A 80 -8.03 6.14 9.16
N PHE A 81 -8.27 5.04 9.89
CA PHE A 81 -7.43 4.64 11.02
C PHE A 81 -6.00 4.29 10.58
N LEU A 82 -5.85 3.64 9.41
CA LEU A 82 -4.54 3.36 8.82
C LEU A 82 -3.81 4.66 8.43
N LEU A 83 -4.53 5.67 7.92
CA LEU A 83 -3.97 6.98 7.60
C LEU A 83 -3.44 7.68 8.85
N GLU A 84 -4.21 7.76 9.93
CA GLU A 84 -3.77 8.36 11.18
C GLU A 84 -2.59 7.60 11.79
N THR A 85 -2.58 6.27 11.68
CA THR A 85 -1.42 5.44 12.06
C THR A 85 -0.18 5.81 11.25
N ALA A 86 -0.31 5.94 9.92
CA ALA A 86 0.81 6.32 9.07
C ALA A 86 1.38 7.69 9.44
N LEU A 87 0.52 8.66 9.77
CA LEU A 87 0.97 9.99 10.21
C LEU A 87 1.78 9.93 11.50
N GLN A 88 1.34 9.14 12.49
CA GLN A 88 2.09 8.96 13.73
C GLN A 88 3.40 8.19 13.53
N VAL A 89 3.46 7.23 12.61
CA VAL A 89 4.73 6.58 12.23
C VAL A 89 5.69 7.60 11.62
N LEU A 90 5.21 8.49 10.74
CA LEU A 90 6.05 9.54 10.16
C LEU A 90 6.57 10.53 11.20
N GLU A 91 5.74 10.89 12.18
CA GLU A 91 6.14 11.73 13.31
C GLU A 91 7.20 11.03 14.17
N HIS A 92 7.03 9.74 14.49
CA HIS A 92 7.99 8.97 15.28
C HIS A 92 9.40 8.93 14.66
N PHE A 93 9.50 8.88 13.33
CA PHE A 93 10.77 8.83 12.61
C PHE A 93 11.26 10.21 12.13
N ASP A 94 10.63 11.31 12.57
CA ASP A 94 10.94 12.69 12.15
C ASP A 94 10.96 12.88 10.63
N VAL A 95 10.04 12.22 9.92
CA VAL A 95 9.97 12.24 8.44
C VAL A 95 9.05 13.37 7.98
N GLU A 96 9.61 14.55 7.74
CA GLU A 96 8.82 15.72 7.31
C GLU A 96 8.45 15.68 5.83
N ARG A 97 9.41 15.40 4.93
CA ARG A 97 9.23 15.41 3.48
C ARG A 97 9.84 14.17 2.83
N PHE A 98 9.12 13.48 1.95
CA PHE A 98 9.47 12.12 1.52
C PHE A 98 8.91 11.74 0.15
N HIS A 99 9.52 10.73 -0.49
CA HIS A 99 8.90 9.99 -1.59
C HIS A 99 7.94 8.95 -1.01
N LEU A 100 6.72 8.87 -1.54
CA LEU A 100 5.68 7.97 -1.06
C LEU A 100 5.45 6.84 -2.07
N VAL A 101 5.47 5.61 -1.59
CA VAL A 101 5.14 4.41 -2.36
C VAL A 101 4.03 3.67 -1.63
N GLY A 102 2.90 3.48 -2.29
CA GLY A 102 1.77 2.74 -1.73
C GLY A 102 1.35 1.61 -2.65
N HIS A 103 1.04 0.44 -2.09
CA HIS A 103 0.51 -0.70 -2.85
C HIS A 103 -0.92 -1.02 -2.42
N SER A 104 -1.87 -1.09 -3.37
CA SER A 104 -3.24 -1.55 -3.11
C SER A 104 -3.93 -0.81 -1.95
N MET A 105 -4.27 -1.50 -0.86
CA MET A 105 -4.71 -0.88 0.41
C MET A 105 -3.82 0.30 0.82
N GLY A 106 -2.49 0.12 0.81
CA GLY A 106 -1.53 1.15 1.11
C GLY A 106 -1.44 2.24 0.05
N GLY A 107 -1.78 1.95 -1.21
CA GLY A 107 -1.92 2.93 -2.30
C GLY A 107 -3.09 3.90 -2.04
N LEU A 108 -4.24 3.37 -1.63
CA LEU A 108 -5.38 4.19 -1.21
C LEU A 108 -5.04 5.04 0.03
N THR A 109 -4.43 4.45 1.06
CA THR A 109 -3.99 5.20 2.24
C THR A 109 -2.96 6.28 1.87
N ALA A 110 -2.03 5.97 0.96
CA ALA A 110 -1.02 6.90 0.47
C ALA A 110 -1.63 8.06 -0.33
N LEU A 111 -2.63 7.80 -1.18
CA LEU A 111 -3.37 8.85 -1.89
C LEU A 111 -4.04 9.82 -0.91
N LEU A 112 -4.72 9.30 0.12
CA LEU A 112 -5.36 10.15 1.12
C LEU A 112 -4.34 10.98 1.91
N LEU A 113 -3.18 10.39 2.22
CA LEU A 113 -2.07 11.09 2.86
C LEU A 113 -1.54 12.21 1.97
N ALA A 114 -1.19 11.90 0.72
CA ALA A 114 -0.66 12.86 -0.24
C ALA A 114 -1.65 13.98 -0.55
N HIS A 115 -2.95 13.69 -0.56
CA HIS A 115 -3.98 14.70 -0.75
C HIS A 115 -4.13 15.61 0.47
N ARG A 116 -3.98 15.09 1.70
CA ARG A 116 -4.10 15.86 2.94
C ARG A 116 -2.85 16.70 3.26
N PHE A 117 -1.67 16.19 2.90
CA PHE A 117 -0.37 16.85 3.15
C PHE A 117 0.50 16.88 1.90
N PRO A 118 0.04 17.53 0.81
CA PRO A 118 0.72 17.51 -0.48
C PRO A 118 2.12 18.12 -0.45
N GLU A 119 2.39 19.06 0.46
CA GLU A 119 3.69 19.71 0.65
C GLU A 119 4.78 18.74 1.17
N ARG A 120 4.36 17.67 1.86
CA ARG A 120 5.25 16.65 2.42
C ARG A 120 5.66 15.61 1.38
N VAL A 121 4.92 15.46 0.29
CA VAL A 121 5.15 14.38 -0.70
C VAL A 121 5.96 14.91 -1.89
N LEU A 122 7.18 14.38 -2.04
CA LEU A 122 8.10 14.71 -3.15
C LEU A 122 7.68 14.05 -4.46
N SER A 123 7.20 12.82 -4.38
CA SER A 123 6.65 12.06 -5.49
C SER A 123 5.74 10.96 -4.96
N PHE A 124 4.71 10.59 -5.69
CA PHE A 124 3.85 9.47 -5.35
C PHE A 124 3.95 8.35 -6.38
N THR A 125 4.35 7.15 -5.94
CA THR A 125 4.19 5.92 -6.71
C THR A 125 3.03 5.13 -6.16
N ASP A 126 1.96 5.05 -6.93
CA ASP A 126 0.82 4.21 -6.64
C ASP A 126 0.95 2.88 -7.39
N ILE A 127 0.98 1.78 -6.65
CA ILE A 127 1.06 0.43 -7.20
C ILE A 127 -0.33 -0.19 -7.02
N GLU A 128 -1.17 -0.05 -8.04
CA GLU A 128 -2.56 -0.56 -8.06
C GLU A 128 -3.36 -0.26 -6.78
N GLY A 129 -3.18 0.93 -6.20
CA GLY A 129 -4.08 1.48 -5.21
C GLY A 129 -5.39 1.92 -5.83
N ASN A 130 -6.42 2.02 -5.00
CA ASN A 130 -7.74 2.42 -5.46
C ASN A 130 -7.73 3.92 -5.82
N ILE A 131 -8.06 4.22 -7.07
CA ILE A 131 -8.31 5.58 -7.57
C ILE A 131 -9.68 5.70 -8.25
N ALA A 132 -10.39 4.58 -8.45
CA ALA A 132 -11.73 4.51 -9.00
C ALA A 132 -12.55 3.34 -8.39
N PRO A 133 -13.90 3.37 -8.49
CA PRO A 133 -14.76 2.27 -8.04
C PRO A 133 -14.42 0.89 -8.62
N GLU A 134 -13.86 0.85 -9.84
CA GLU A 134 -13.50 -0.40 -10.53
C GLU A 134 -12.35 -1.16 -9.85
N ASP A 135 -11.51 -0.48 -9.07
CA ASP A 135 -10.39 -1.10 -8.33
C ASP A 135 -10.87 -1.98 -7.16
N CYS A 136 -12.11 -1.80 -6.71
CA CYS A 136 -12.69 -2.48 -5.55
C CYS A 136 -13.19 -3.91 -5.82
N PHE A 137 -12.87 -4.53 -6.97
CA PHE A 137 -13.41 -5.85 -7.33
C PHE A 137 -13.22 -6.92 -6.23
N LEU A 138 -12.05 -6.96 -5.59
CA LEU A 138 -11.76 -7.91 -4.52
C LEU A 138 -12.39 -7.53 -3.18
N SER A 139 -12.25 -6.28 -2.77
CA SER A 139 -12.74 -5.81 -1.46
C SER A 139 -14.27 -5.81 -1.38
N ARG A 140 -14.96 -5.50 -2.48
CA ARG A 140 -16.43 -5.43 -2.58
C ARG A 140 -17.13 -6.75 -2.25
N GLN A 141 -16.42 -7.88 -2.35
CA GLN A 141 -16.94 -9.19 -1.94
C GLN A 141 -17.34 -9.25 -0.46
N ILE A 142 -16.84 -8.33 0.39
CA ILE A 142 -17.22 -8.26 1.81
C ILE A 142 -18.67 -7.78 1.99
N VAL A 143 -19.19 -6.97 1.07
CA VAL A 143 -20.48 -6.29 1.21
C VAL A 143 -21.63 -7.29 1.12
N ASP A 144 -21.52 -8.23 0.18
CA ASP A 144 -22.55 -9.24 -0.09
C ASP A 144 -22.28 -10.58 0.62
N PHE A 145 -21.26 -10.64 1.50
CA PHE A 145 -20.92 -11.90 2.16
C PHE A 145 -21.99 -12.25 3.22
N PRO A 146 -22.57 -13.47 3.17
CA PRO A 146 -23.79 -13.79 3.92
C PRO A 146 -23.58 -14.02 5.42
N ALA A 147 -22.33 -14.24 5.85
CA ALA A 147 -22.01 -14.52 7.24
C ALA A 147 -21.31 -13.33 7.90
N ASP A 148 -21.72 -12.99 9.11
CA ASP A 148 -21.05 -12.00 9.96
C ASP A 148 -19.92 -12.64 10.78
N ASP A 149 -19.14 -13.50 10.13
CA ASP A 149 -17.99 -14.20 10.72
C ASP A 149 -16.71 -13.81 9.94
N PRO A 150 -15.78 -13.06 10.56
CA PRO A 150 -14.54 -12.65 9.93
C PRO A 150 -13.70 -13.82 9.42
N ASP A 151 -13.69 -14.94 10.13
CA ASP A 151 -12.91 -16.11 9.74
C ASP A 151 -13.55 -16.82 8.54
N ALA A 152 -14.88 -16.94 8.50
CA ALA A 152 -15.58 -17.49 7.33
C ALA A 152 -15.31 -16.67 6.06
N PHE A 153 -15.43 -15.34 6.13
CA PHE A 153 -15.11 -14.48 4.98
C PHE A 153 -13.66 -14.66 4.55
N PHE A 154 -12.73 -14.57 5.52
CA PHE A 154 -11.31 -14.60 5.20
C PHE A 154 -10.88 -15.95 4.61
N SER A 155 -11.43 -17.06 5.11
CA SER A 155 -11.26 -18.39 4.54
C SER A 155 -11.70 -18.44 3.08
N ALA A 156 -12.90 -17.95 2.79
CA ALA A 156 -13.45 -17.94 1.44
C ALA A 156 -12.66 -17.01 0.51
N PHE A 157 -12.20 -15.87 1.00
CA PHE A 157 -11.32 -14.96 0.27
C PHE A 157 -10.00 -15.63 -0.10
N ILE A 158 -9.35 -16.31 0.85
CA ILE A 158 -8.10 -17.05 0.61
C ILE A 158 -8.31 -18.12 -0.46
N ASP A 159 -9.38 -18.92 -0.37
CA ASP A 159 -9.63 -20.01 -1.31
C ASP A 159 -9.90 -19.50 -2.72
N ARG A 160 -10.70 -18.43 -2.87
CA ARG A 160 -10.90 -17.77 -4.18
C ARG A 160 -9.58 -17.24 -4.75
N THR A 161 -8.79 -16.56 -3.92
CA THR A 161 -7.50 -15.99 -4.31
C THR A 161 -6.53 -17.09 -4.75
N ARG A 162 -6.47 -18.22 -4.03
CA ARG A 162 -5.62 -19.36 -4.39
C ARG A 162 -5.94 -19.92 -5.78
N GLN A 163 -7.21 -19.91 -6.16
CA GLN A 163 -7.70 -20.46 -7.43
C GLN A 163 -7.66 -19.45 -8.58
N ALA A 164 -7.42 -18.17 -8.30
CA ALA A 164 -7.40 -17.14 -9.34
C ALA A 164 -6.23 -17.38 -10.31
N PRO A 165 -6.45 -17.33 -11.64
CA PRO A 165 -5.41 -17.51 -12.65
C PRO A 165 -4.56 -16.24 -12.84
N ALA A 166 -4.08 -15.66 -11.74
CA ALA A 166 -3.27 -14.44 -11.71
C ALA A 166 -1.85 -14.74 -11.22
N TYR A 167 -0.87 -14.00 -11.74
CA TYR A 167 0.52 -14.11 -11.28
C TYR A 167 0.59 -13.86 -9.78
N ALA A 168 1.43 -14.64 -9.10
CA ALA A 168 1.67 -14.60 -7.65
C ALA A 168 0.44 -14.85 -6.75
N SER A 169 -0.77 -15.07 -7.28
CA SER A 169 -1.99 -15.22 -6.47
C SER A 169 -1.93 -16.42 -5.50
N ALA A 170 -1.40 -17.56 -5.96
CA ALA A 170 -1.20 -18.73 -5.12
C ALA A 170 -0.22 -18.45 -3.97
N LEU A 171 0.93 -17.81 -4.26
CA LEU A 171 1.95 -17.44 -3.27
C LEU A 171 1.38 -16.45 -2.24
N TYR A 172 0.71 -15.41 -2.72
CA TYR A 172 0.01 -14.43 -1.89
C TYR A 172 -0.98 -15.12 -0.94
N SER A 173 -1.90 -15.93 -1.49
CA SER A 173 -2.94 -16.63 -0.72
C SER A 173 -2.40 -17.56 0.36
N ALA A 174 -1.23 -18.18 0.14
CA ALA A 174 -0.62 -19.13 1.06
C ALA A 174 -0.14 -18.49 2.36
N SER A 175 0.19 -17.19 2.33
CA SER A 175 0.72 -16.46 3.49
C SER A 175 -0.32 -15.64 4.26
N LEU A 176 -1.52 -15.45 3.70
CA LEU A 176 -2.53 -14.53 4.21
C LEU A 176 -2.88 -14.75 5.69
N ARG A 177 -3.10 -16.00 6.13
CA ARG A 177 -3.45 -16.30 7.53
C ARG A 177 -2.34 -15.98 8.52
N HIS A 178 -1.09 -15.99 8.06
CA HIS A 178 0.06 -15.65 8.89
C HIS A 178 0.29 -14.14 8.94
N LYS A 179 -0.18 -13.41 7.93
CA LYS A 179 0.06 -11.98 7.77
C LYS A 179 -1.09 -11.09 8.20
N VAL A 180 -2.33 -11.59 8.29
CA VAL A 180 -3.51 -10.74 8.56
C VAL A 180 -4.41 -11.36 9.62
N ARG A 181 -4.86 -10.53 10.57
CA ARG A 181 -5.85 -10.94 11.58
C ARG A 181 -7.24 -10.82 10.97
N ALA A 182 -8.04 -11.89 11.06
CA ALA A 182 -9.38 -11.94 10.47
C ALA A 182 -10.26 -10.75 10.90
N GLY A 183 -10.18 -10.33 12.17
CA GLY A 183 -10.94 -9.19 12.70
C GLY A 183 -10.64 -7.84 12.03
N ALA A 184 -9.49 -7.67 11.36
CA ALA A 184 -9.15 -6.44 10.64
C ALA A 184 -9.77 -6.39 9.23
N VAL A 185 -10.10 -7.54 8.64
CA VAL A 185 -10.42 -7.67 7.22
C VAL A 185 -11.66 -6.87 6.85
N ARG A 186 -12.74 -7.01 7.62
CA ARG A 186 -14.03 -6.36 7.30
C ARG A 186 -13.91 -4.84 7.31
N GLY A 187 -13.30 -4.27 8.35
CA GLY A 187 -13.15 -2.83 8.48
C GLY A 187 -12.28 -2.22 7.38
N ILE A 188 -11.18 -2.89 7.01
CA ILE A 188 -10.36 -2.51 5.85
C ILE A 188 -11.19 -2.56 4.57
N PHE A 189 -11.81 -3.69 4.25
CA PHE A 189 -12.47 -3.89 2.96
C PHE A 189 -13.70 -2.99 2.79
N ALA A 190 -14.53 -2.87 3.84
CA ALA A 190 -15.72 -2.02 3.80
C ALA A 190 -15.34 -0.55 3.61
N SER A 191 -14.30 -0.07 4.30
CA SER A 191 -13.85 1.32 4.13
C SER A 191 -13.15 1.58 2.79
N MET A 192 -12.45 0.59 2.22
CA MET A 192 -11.95 0.69 0.84
C MET A 192 -13.09 0.86 -0.16
N VAL A 193 -14.17 0.08 -0.02
CA VAL A 193 -15.37 0.19 -0.87
C VAL A 193 -16.02 1.56 -0.73
N GLU A 194 -16.33 1.98 0.49
CA GLU A 194 -16.95 3.27 0.79
C GLU A 194 -16.15 4.44 0.18
N LEU A 195 -14.84 4.47 0.38
CA LEU A 195 -13.98 5.52 -0.14
C LEU A 195 -13.88 5.48 -1.67
N SER A 196 -13.83 4.29 -2.26
CA SER A 196 -13.74 4.18 -3.73
C SER A 196 -15.00 4.65 -4.42
N ASP A 197 -16.16 4.46 -3.79
CA ASP A 197 -17.44 4.85 -4.36
C ASP A 197 -17.80 6.32 -4.09
N HIS A 198 -17.28 6.92 -3.01
CA HIS A 198 -17.79 8.21 -2.51
C HIS A 198 -16.73 9.29 -2.23
N ALA A 199 -15.43 8.99 -2.29
CA ALA A 199 -14.38 9.94 -1.94
C ALA A 199 -13.74 10.66 -3.14
N GLU A 200 -14.33 10.59 -4.35
CA GLU A 200 -13.82 11.28 -5.55
C GLU A 200 -12.32 11.03 -5.81
N LEU A 201 -11.88 9.77 -5.63
CA LEU A 201 -10.46 9.41 -5.58
C LEU A 201 -9.69 9.81 -6.85
N MET A 202 -10.28 9.67 -8.03
CA MET A 202 -9.67 10.08 -9.31
C MET A 202 -9.35 11.58 -9.31
N SER A 203 -10.29 12.42 -8.84
CA SER A 203 -10.06 13.86 -8.73
C SER A 203 -8.97 14.18 -7.73
N LYS A 204 -8.89 13.44 -6.61
CA LYS A 204 -7.82 13.62 -5.62
C LYS A 204 -6.46 13.25 -6.19
N PHE A 205 -6.40 12.14 -6.92
CA PHE A 205 -5.18 11.59 -7.52
C PHE A 205 -4.62 12.52 -8.60
N LEU A 206 -5.46 12.98 -9.54
CA LEU A 206 -5.05 13.92 -10.58
C LEU A 206 -4.79 15.34 -10.06
N GLY A 207 -5.32 15.68 -8.90
CA GLY A 207 -5.11 16.98 -8.25
C GLY A 207 -3.82 17.08 -7.42
N LEU A 208 -3.05 16.00 -7.29
CA LEU A 208 -1.79 16.03 -6.53
C LEU A 208 -0.77 16.94 -7.22
N PRO A 209 -0.12 17.88 -6.50
CA PRO A 209 0.86 18.79 -7.09
C PRO A 209 2.24 18.13 -7.29
N CYS A 210 2.47 16.96 -6.69
CA CYS A 210 3.72 16.23 -6.83
C CYS A 210 3.71 15.33 -8.08
N PRO A 211 4.88 15.03 -8.67
CA PRO A 211 4.99 14.01 -9.71
C PRO A 211 4.38 12.69 -9.25
N THR A 212 3.53 12.10 -10.09
CA THR A 212 2.81 10.87 -9.78
C THR A 212 3.04 9.79 -10.84
N MET A 213 3.27 8.55 -10.39
CA MET A 213 3.37 7.35 -11.22
C MET A 213 2.32 6.34 -10.79
N PHE A 214 1.63 5.74 -11.76
CA PHE A 214 0.74 4.60 -11.56
C PHE A 214 1.39 3.34 -12.15
N MET A 215 1.74 2.40 -11.29
CA MET A 215 2.35 1.12 -11.63
C MET A 215 1.30 0.01 -11.58
N TYR A 216 1.29 -0.84 -12.60
CA TYR A 216 0.33 -1.93 -12.72
C TYR A 216 0.96 -3.15 -13.40
N GLY A 217 0.46 -4.33 -13.07
CA GLY A 217 0.81 -5.57 -13.76
C GLY A 217 0.17 -5.63 -15.14
N GLU A 218 0.83 -6.28 -16.10
CA GLU A 218 0.29 -6.51 -17.45
C GLU A 218 -1.12 -7.11 -17.46
N GLN A 219 -1.47 -7.97 -16.49
CA GLN A 219 -2.84 -8.52 -16.38
C GLN A 219 -3.93 -7.46 -16.12
N ASN A 220 -3.54 -6.28 -15.63
CA ASN A 220 -4.41 -5.16 -15.32
C ASN A 220 -4.31 -4.02 -16.37
N ALA A 221 -3.68 -4.28 -17.52
CA ALA A 221 -3.58 -3.30 -18.62
C ALA A 221 -4.93 -2.91 -19.25
N THR A 222 -6.02 -3.55 -18.83
CA THR A 222 -7.39 -3.26 -19.27
C THR A 222 -8.15 -2.29 -18.38
N LEU A 223 -7.53 -1.78 -17.29
CA LEU A 223 -8.13 -0.74 -16.45
C LEU A 223 -8.55 0.47 -17.30
N SER A 224 -9.80 0.88 -17.16
CA SER A 224 -10.45 1.77 -18.13
C SER A 224 -9.92 3.20 -18.06
N TYR A 225 -9.42 3.61 -16.89
CA TYR A 225 -8.90 4.95 -16.63
C TYR A 225 -7.44 5.16 -17.07
N LEU A 226 -6.69 4.13 -17.48
CA LEU A 226 -5.25 4.27 -17.78
C LEU A 226 -4.96 5.36 -18.84
N PRO A 227 -5.67 5.43 -19.99
CA PRO A 227 -5.46 6.51 -20.95
C PRO A 227 -5.79 7.89 -20.37
N HIS A 228 -6.80 7.96 -19.50
CA HIS A 228 -7.25 9.21 -18.88
C HIS A 228 -6.20 9.77 -17.92
N ILE A 229 -5.68 8.95 -17.00
CA ILE A 229 -4.66 9.42 -16.05
C ILE A 229 -3.35 9.78 -16.77
N GLN A 230 -2.98 9.02 -17.81
CA GLN A 230 -1.81 9.33 -18.61
C GLN A 230 -1.94 10.68 -19.33
N ALA A 231 -3.11 10.96 -19.92
CA ALA A 231 -3.38 12.25 -20.56
C ALA A 231 -3.33 13.43 -19.58
N ASN A 232 -3.50 13.17 -18.28
CA ASN A 232 -3.41 14.15 -17.19
C ASN A 232 -2.05 14.15 -16.47
N GLY A 233 -0.99 13.65 -17.12
CA GLY A 233 0.38 13.80 -16.66
C GLY A 233 0.88 12.72 -15.70
N VAL A 234 0.08 11.68 -15.42
CA VAL A 234 0.53 10.54 -14.63
C VAL A 234 1.43 9.64 -15.47
N ARG A 235 2.60 9.28 -14.93
CA ARG A 235 3.48 8.30 -15.56
C ARG A 235 2.89 6.91 -15.39
N LEU A 236 2.64 6.19 -16.50
CA LEU A 236 2.29 4.78 -16.44
C LEU A 236 3.55 3.90 -16.37
N ALA A 237 3.52 2.87 -15.52
CA ALA A 237 4.59 1.90 -15.39
C ALA A 237 4.03 0.45 -15.43
N PRO A 238 3.75 -0.09 -16.62
CA PRO A 238 3.35 -1.50 -16.76
C PRO A 238 4.50 -2.45 -16.44
N ILE A 239 4.21 -3.51 -15.70
CA ILE A 239 5.16 -4.59 -15.37
C ILE A 239 4.78 -5.84 -16.15
N ALA A 240 5.66 -6.28 -17.05
CA ALA A 240 5.45 -7.48 -17.86
C ALA A 240 5.40 -8.76 -17.00
N GLN A 241 4.57 -9.73 -17.41
CA GLN A 241 4.38 -11.01 -16.73
C GLN A 241 4.00 -10.85 -15.24
N CYS A 242 3.19 -9.84 -14.95
CA CYS A 242 2.81 -9.47 -13.60
C CYS A 242 1.30 -9.29 -13.48
N GLY A 243 0.77 -9.69 -12.33
CA GLY A 243 -0.57 -9.37 -11.87
C GLY A 243 -0.51 -8.26 -10.82
N HIS A 244 -1.28 -8.41 -9.75
CA HIS A 244 -1.43 -7.39 -8.70
C HIS A 244 -0.20 -7.15 -7.82
N PHE A 245 0.78 -8.06 -7.84
CA PHE A 245 1.91 -8.08 -6.91
C PHE A 245 3.25 -8.02 -7.66
N PRO A 246 3.71 -6.84 -8.08
CA PRO A 246 4.99 -6.70 -8.79
C PRO A 246 6.20 -7.07 -7.92
N MET A 247 6.14 -6.88 -6.61
CA MET A 247 7.14 -7.35 -5.65
C MET A 247 7.31 -8.87 -5.64
N TYR A 248 6.28 -9.64 -6.04
CA TYR A 248 6.35 -11.10 -6.13
C TYR A 248 6.62 -11.58 -7.56
N SER A 249 6.05 -10.89 -8.55
CA SER A 249 6.08 -11.34 -9.94
C SER A 249 7.37 -10.91 -10.65
N ASN A 250 7.80 -9.66 -10.45
CA ASN A 250 8.97 -9.09 -11.11
C ASN A 250 9.57 -7.91 -10.30
N PRO A 251 10.18 -8.18 -9.13
CA PRO A 251 10.70 -7.14 -8.25
C PRO A 251 11.80 -6.30 -8.92
N ALA A 252 12.62 -6.90 -9.78
CA ALA A 252 13.66 -6.18 -10.52
C ALA A 252 13.07 -5.06 -11.40
N ALA A 253 11.99 -5.35 -12.16
CA ALA A 253 11.32 -4.35 -12.98
C ALA A 253 10.61 -3.28 -12.14
N MET A 254 9.99 -3.68 -11.02
CA MET A 254 9.38 -2.75 -10.06
C MET A 254 10.41 -1.73 -9.57
N TRP A 255 11.54 -2.20 -9.04
CA TRP A 255 12.58 -1.35 -8.50
C TRP A 255 13.22 -0.45 -9.55
N GLN A 256 13.42 -0.95 -10.77
CA GLN A 256 13.90 -0.13 -11.89
C GLN A 256 12.96 1.04 -12.20
N GLN A 257 11.65 0.80 -12.27
CA GLN A 257 10.67 1.88 -12.53
C GLN A 257 10.64 2.92 -11.40
N ILE A 258 10.69 2.47 -10.14
CA ILE A 258 10.72 3.38 -8.98
C ILE A 258 11.98 4.24 -9.00
N ALA A 259 13.15 3.64 -9.23
CA ALA A 259 14.43 4.37 -9.31
C ALA A 259 14.45 5.39 -10.46
N ASP A 260 13.99 4.99 -11.64
CA ASP A 260 13.91 5.85 -12.82
C ASP A 260 12.90 6.99 -12.66
N PHE A 261 11.87 6.78 -11.84
CA PHE A 261 10.90 7.81 -11.52
C PHE A 261 11.46 8.81 -10.52
N GLN A 262 11.94 8.34 -9.37
CA GLN A 262 12.42 9.20 -8.29
C GLN A 262 13.66 10.02 -8.68
N SER A 263 14.56 9.46 -9.49
CA SER A 263 15.76 10.18 -9.97
C SER A 263 15.45 11.42 -10.82
N ARG A 264 14.26 11.51 -11.42
CA ARG A 264 13.80 12.64 -12.25
C ARG A 264 12.99 13.68 -11.46
N THR A 265 12.74 13.39 -10.18
CA THR A 265 11.93 14.23 -9.27
C THR A 265 12.76 14.96 -8.21
N LEU A 266 14.08 14.78 -8.25
CA LEU A 266 15.08 15.46 -7.42
C LEU A 266 15.51 16.80 -8.02
#